data_AF-A0AAP0AT86-F1
#
_entry.id   AF-A0AAP0AT86-F1
#
_cell.length_a   1.000
_cell.length_b   1.000
_cell.length_c   1.000
_cell.angle_alpha   90.00
_cell.angle_beta   90.00
_cell.angle_gamma   90.00
#
_symmetry.space_group_name_H-M   'P 1'
#
loop_
_entity.id
_entity.type
_entity.pdbx_description
1 polymer ?
#
loop_
_entity_poly.entity_id
_entity_poly.type
_entity_poly.pdbx_seq_one_letter_code
_entity_poly.pdbx_strand_id
1 'polypeptide(L)'
;MASPQVNSQSDTQDELFLSPTTQVSSTTTDVDTSREDDGGGDEEVRRQWPAIERLPSLVRLRSSLFRHGADGGGKAEMRVVDVARLDAVERRRFVDNFIRDVEQDNRRMLEMQRERLER
;
A
#
# COMPACT_ATOMS: atom_id res chain seq x y z
N MET A 1 8.70 -15.60 74.21
CA MET A 1 7.35 -15.02 74.41
C MET A 1 7.10 -13.99 73.31
N ALA A 2 5.83 -13.87 72.90
CA ALA A 2 5.26 -13.05 71.83
C ALA A 2 5.35 -13.62 70.39
N SER A 3 4.21 -14.12 69.90
CA SER A 3 3.83 -14.10 68.48
C SER A 3 3.29 -12.71 68.11
N PRO A 4 3.16 -12.38 66.81
CA PRO A 4 1.83 -12.54 66.19
C PRO A 4 1.84 -12.98 64.70
N GLN A 5 0.64 -13.37 64.25
CA GLN A 5 0.16 -13.70 62.89
C GLN A 5 0.57 -12.66 61.82
N VAL A 6 0.61 -12.94 60.50
CA VAL A 6 -0.55 -13.22 59.62
C VAL A 6 -0.09 -13.61 58.20
N ASN A 7 -0.96 -14.38 57.51
CA ASN A 7 -1.21 -14.42 56.06
C ASN A 7 -0.07 -14.85 55.12
N SER A 8 -0.30 -15.48 53.98
CA SER A 8 -1.43 -16.17 53.32
C SER A 8 -0.90 -16.47 51.93
N GLN A 9 -1.45 -17.52 51.28
CA GLN A 9 -1.45 -17.70 49.82
C GLN A 9 -0.08 -18.04 49.18
N SER A 10 0.01 -18.85 48.14
CA SER A 10 -1.02 -19.48 47.30
C SER A 10 -0.34 -20.49 46.37
N ASP A 11 -1.10 -21.54 46.12
CA ASP A 11 -1.10 -22.46 44.99
C ASP A 11 -0.09 -22.28 43.85
N THR A 12 0.71 -23.32 43.70
CA THR A 12 0.71 -24.24 42.54
C THR A 12 0.51 -23.63 41.14
N GLN A 13 1.66 -23.32 40.53
CA GLN A 13 2.04 -23.53 39.12
C GLN A 13 0.94 -23.96 38.12
N ASP A 14 0.59 -23.04 37.23
CA ASP A 14 0.09 -23.37 35.87
C ASP A 14 1.02 -22.70 34.85
N GLU A 15 1.78 -23.54 34.17
CA GLU A 15 2.66 -23.22 33.04
C GLU A 15 1.83 -22.83 31.81
N LEU A 16 1.77 -21.55 31.48
CA LEU A 16 1.41 -21.10 30.14
C LEU A 16 2.60 -20.38 29.53
N PHE A 17 3.23 -21.06 28.57
CA PHE A 17 4.33 -20.57 27.74
C PHE A 17 3.99 -19.19 27.13
N LEU A 18 4.51 -18.11 27.71
CA LEU A 18 4.65 -16.85 26.98
C LEU A 18 5.98 -16.91 26.21
N SER A 19 5.90 -17.02 24.89
CA SER A 19 7.05 -16.81 24.02
C SER A 19 7.60 -15.38 24.21
N PRO A 20 8.91 -15.15 24.08
CA PRO A 20 9.46 -13.80 24.11
C PRO A 20 8.97 -13.02 22.89
N THR A 21 8.02 -12.10 23.09
CA THR A 21 7.60 -11.15 22.06
C THR A 21 8.79 -10.26 21.69
N THR A 22 9.41 -10.51 20.54
CA THR A 22 10.33 -9.56 19.93
C THR A 22 9.54 -8.35 19.47
N GLN A 23 9.69 -7.23 20.16
CA GLN A 23 9.15 -5.96 19.70
C GLN A 23 9.97 -5.47 18.50
N VAL A 24 9.40 -5.55 17.31
CA VAL A 24 9.96 -4.89 16.12
C VAL A 24 9.50 -3.43 16.10
N SER A 25 10.39 -2.52 16.49
CA SER A 25 10.18 -1.09 16.26
C SER A 25 10.23 -0.83 14.76
N SER A 26 9.07 -0.56 14.18
CA SER A 26 8.96 -0.15 12.78
C SER A 26 9.34 1.32 12.69
N THR A 27 10.55 1.62 12.22
CA THR A 27 10.89 2.98 11.79
C THR A 27 10.32 3.17 10.39
N THR A 28 9.19 3.85 10.27
CA THR A 28 8.71 4.34 8.97
C THR A 28 9.66 5.45 8.57
N THR A 29 10.58 5.15 7.65
CA THR A 29 11.29 6.21 6.94
C THR A 29 10.30 6.74 5.92
N ASP A 30 9.86 7.98 6.09
CA ASP A 30 9.10 8.71 5.10
C ASP A 30 10.03 8.94 3.90
N VAL A 31 10.03 7.99 2.97
CA VAL A 31 10.65 8.17 1.67
C VAL A 31 9.75 9.15 0.94
N ASP A 32 10.16 10.42 0.94
CA ASP A 32 9.54 11.47 0.14
C ASP A 32 9.74 11.14 -1.34
N THR A 33 8.79 10.38 -1.90
CA THR A 33 8.61 10.27 -3.33
C THR A 33 7.91 11.56 -3.76
N SER A 34 8.65 12.65 -3.86
CA SER A 34 8.20 13.86 -4.57
C SER A 34 8.00 13.48 -6.04
N ARG A 35 6.87 12.84 -6.32
CA ARG A 35 6.34 12.61 -7.66
C ARG A 35 6.07 13.99 -8.20
N GLU A 36 6.86 14.42 -9.19
CA GLU A 36 6.66 15.70 -9.86
C GLU A 36 5.17 15.83 -10.24
N ASP A 37 4.58 16.86 -9.66
CA ASP A 37 3.19 17.25 -9.72
C ASP A 37 2.71 17.37 -11.18
N ASP A 38 1.81 16.46 -11.58
CA ASP A 38 0.98 16.58 -12.77
C ASP A 38 -0.49 16.81 -12.34
N GLY A 39 -0.71 17.81 -11.49
CA GLY A 39 -1.99 18.51 -11.39
C GLY A 39 -3.13 17.72 -10.78
N GLY A 40 -3.14 17.58 -9.45
CA GLY A 40 -4.37 17.31 -8.67
C GLY A 40 -5.03 15.93 -8.85
N GLY A 41 -4.39 14.99 -9.53
CA GLY A 41 -4.87 13.61 -9.68
C GLY A 41 -4.51 12.70 -8.50
N ASP A 42 -3.38 12.95 -7.83
CA ASP A 42 -2.85 12.04 -6.79
C ASP A 42 -3.67 12.06 -5.49
N GLU A 43 -4.20 13.22 -5.11
CA GLU A 43 -5.13 13.30 -3.98
C GLU A 43 -6.43 12.53 -4.22
N GLU A 44 -6.95 12.57 -5.45
CA GLU A 44 -8.16 11.86 -5.84
C GLU A 44 -7.93 10.35 -5.89
N VAL A 45 -6.78 9.93 -6.44
CA VAL A 45 -6.29 8.54 -6.37
C VAL A 45 -6.20 8.06 -4.92
N ARG A 46 -5.59 8.86 -4.03
CA ARG A 46 -5.45 8.54 -2.62
C ARG A 46 -6.78 8.45 -1.88
N ARG A 47 -7.81 9.21 -2.28
CA ARG A 47 -9.18 9.09 -1.74
C ARG A 47 -9.88 7.80 -2.19
N GLN A 48 -9.58 7.30 -3.39
CA GLN A 48 -10.23 6.11 -3.95
C GLN A 48 -9.59 4.79 -3.47
N TRP A 49 -8.30 4.80 -3.14
CA TRP A 49 -7.56 3.60 -2.70
C TRP A 49 -8.17 2.88 -1.47
N PRO A 50 -8.61 3.58 -0.40
CA PRO A 50 -9.23 2.94 0.76
C PRO A 50 -10.52 2.18 0.43
N ALA A 51 -11.25 2.60 -0.60
CA ALA A 51 -12.45 1.89 -1.04
C ALA A 51 -12.09 0.56 -1.71
N ILE A 52 -11.00 0.51 -2.48
CA ILE A 52 -10.49 -0.70 -3.13
C ILE A 52 -9.92 -1.68 -2.10
N GLU A 53 -9.17 -1.19 -1.11
CA GLU A 53 -8.55 -2.03 -0.08
C GLU A 53 -9.57 -2.80 0.77
N ARG A 54 -10.74 -2.19 1.00
CA ARG A 54 -11.85 -2.80 1.74
C ARG A 54 -12.59 -3.89 0.96
N LEU A 55 -12.33 -4.05 -0.34
CA LEU A 55 -12.99 -5.07 -1.16
C LEU A 55 -12.48 -6.49 -0.80
N PRO A 56 -13.33 -7.53 -0.95
CA PRO A 56 -12.89 -8.92 -0.89
C PRO A 56 -11.72 -9.20 -1.83
N SER A 57 -10.84 -10.15 -1.48
CA SER A 57 -9.58 -10.43 -2.18
C SER A 57 -9.76 -10.64 -3.69
N LEU A 58 -10.76 -11.41 -4.12
CA LEU A 58 -11.03 -11.65 -5.54
C LEU A 58 -11.39 -10.37 -6.30
N VAL A 59 -12.22 -9.52 -5.69
CA VAL A 59 -12.67 -8.27 -6.31
C VAL A 59 -11.50 -7.28 -6.33
N ARG A 60 -10.74 -7.20 -5.25
CA ARG A 60 -9.55 -6.34 -5.13
C ARG A 60 -8.51 -6.63 -6.20
N LEU A 61 -8.23 -7.90 -6.49
CA LEU A 61 -7.26 -8.30 -7.52
C LEU A 61 -7.68 -7.90 -8.94
N ARG A 62 -8.97 -7.72 -9.16
CA ARG A 62 -9.53 -7.39 -10.49
C ARG A 62 -9.84 -5.90 -10.64
N SER A 63 -9.96 -5.18 -9.53
CA SER A 63 -10.18 -3.74 -9.51
C SER A 63 -8.87 -2.98 -9.72
N SER A 64 -8.84 -2.10 -10.71
CA SER A 64 -7.71 -1.20 -10.95
C SER A 64 -8.19 0.23 -11.18
N LEU A 65 -7.34 1.21 -10.86
CA LEU A 65 -7.56 2.61 -11.17
C LEU A 65 -7.17 2.87 -12.63
N PHE A 66 -8.15 3.22 -13.45
CA PHE A 66 -7.97 3.48 -14.86
C PHE A 66 -8.26 4.95 -15.20
N ARG A 67 -7.33 5.56 -15.93
CA ARG A 67 -7.47 6.91 -16.44
C ARG A 67 -8.35 6.92 -17.69
N HIS A 68 -9.53 7.53 -17.61
CA HIS A 68 -10.47 7.62 -18.72
C HIS A 68 -10.42 9.03 -19.36
N GLY A 69 -10.42 9.09 -20.70
CA GLY A 69 -10.66 10.34 -21.44
C GLY A 69 -9.45 11.24 -21.77
N ALA A 70 -8.22 10.71 -21.80
CA ALA A 70 -7.03 11.54 -22.08
C ALA A 70 -6.86 12.01 -23.53
N ASP A 71 -7.67 11.53 -24.48
CA ASP A 71 -7.48 11.78 -25.92
C ASP A 71 -7.91 13.20 -26.38
N GLY A 72 -8.45 14.05 -25.48
CA GLY A 72 -9.11 15.32 -25.84
C GLY A 72 -8.77 16.54 -24.99
N GLY A 73 -7.63 16.56 -24.29
CA GLY A 73 -7.17 17.74 -23.53
C GLY A 73 -7.99 18.10 -22.28
N GLY A 74 -8.94 17.26 -21.88
CA GLY A 74 -9.68 17.39 -20.61
C GLY A 74 -8.91 16.76 -19.44
N LYS A 75 -9.22 17.20 -18.21
CA LYS A 75 -8.68 16.62 -16.97
C LYS A 75 -9.03 15.13 -16.93
N ALA A 76 -8.01 14.27 -16.98
CA ALA A 76 -8.22 12.83 -17.05
C ALA A 76 -8.72 12.31 -15.69
N GLU A 77 -9.94 11.76 -15.68
CA GLU A 77 -10.57 11.25 -14.46
C GLU A 77 -10.06 9.83 -14.19
N MET A 78 -9.59 9.59 -12.97
CA MET A 78 -9.21 8.25 -12.53
C MET A 78 -10.46 7.54 -11.98
N ARG A 79 -10.84 6.41 -12.58
CA ARG A 79 -11.98 5.61 -12.14
C ARG A 79 -11.56 4.21 -11.74
N VAL A 80 -12.17 3.67 -10.70
CA VAL A 80 -12.04 2.25 -10.33
C VAL A 80 -12.79 1.40 -11.35
N VAL A 81 -12.09 0.48 -12.01
CA VAL A 81 -12.63 -0.41 -13.04
C VAL A 81 -12.27 -1.87 -12.74
N ASP A 82 -13.22 -2.78 -12.89
CA ASP A 82 -12.95 -4.22 -12.92
C ASP A 82 -12.35 -4.59 -14.29
N VAL A 83 -11.05 -4.91 -14.32
CA VAL A 83 -10.28 -5.20 -15.54
C VAL A 83 -10.85 -6.38 -16.32
N ALA A 84 -11.49 -7.33 -15.64
CA ALA A 84 -12.08 -8.50 -16.30
C ALA A 84 -13.48 -8.22 -16.88
N ARG A 85 -14.05 -7.04 -16.62
CA ARG A 85 -15.29 -6.55 -17.25
C ARG A 85 -15.03 -5.59 -18.42
N LEU A 86 -13.78 -5.23 -18.68
CA LEU A 86 -13.40 -4.40 -19.83
C LEU A 86 -13.59 -5.15 -21.15
N ASP A 87 -13.98 -4.41 -22.19
CA ASP A 87 -13.97 -4.93 -23.56
C ASP A 87 -12.52 -5.20 -24.03
N ALA A 88 -12.35 -6.02 -25.07
CA ALA A 88 -11.03 -6.44 -25.56
C ALA A 88 -10.13 -5.25 -25.93
N VAL A 89 -10.69 -4.20 -26.54
CA VAL A 89 -9.93 -3.00 -26.94
C VAL A 89 -9.52 -2.18 -25.72
N GLU A 90 -10.45 -1.95 -24.80
CA GLU A 90 -10.20 -1.19 -23.57
C GLU A 90 -9.17 -1.89 -22.68
N ARG A 91 -9.30 -3.22 -22.54
CA ARG A 91 -8.34 -4.04 -21.79
C ARG A 91 -6.96 -3.98 -22.41
N ARG A 92 -6.84 -3.98 -23.74
CA ARG A 92 -5.54 -3.82 -24.41
C ARG A 92 -4.91 -2.47 -24.09
N ARG A 93 -5.67 -1.38 -24.24
CA ARG A 93 -5.21 -0.02 -23.91
C ARG A 93 -4.82 0.11 -22.43
N PHE A 94 -5.59 -0.52 -21.54
CA PHE A 94 -5.27 -0.59 -20.12
C PHE A 94 -3.89 -1.20 -19.89
N VAL A 95 -3.63 -2.38 -20.47
CA VAL A 95 -2.35 -3.08 -20.32
C VAL A 95 -1.20 -2.27 -20.92
N ASP A 96 -1.37 -1.71 -22.12
CA ASP A 96 -0.32 -0.93 -22.79
C ASP A 96 0.05 0.33 -21.99
N ASN A 97 -0.94 1.04 -21.44
CA ASN A 97 -0.69 2.19 -20.56
C ASN A 97 -0.05 1.78 -19.24
N PHE A 98 -0.50 0.69 -18.62
CA PHE A 98 0.06 0.18 -17.37
C PHE A 98 1.55 -0.16 -17.52
N ILE A 99 1.92 -0.86 -18.60
CA ILE A 99 3.31 -1.20 -18.90
C ILE A 99 4.15 0.07 -19.05
N ARG A 100 3.68 1.04 -19.85
CA ARG A 100 4.40 2.31 -20.06
C ARG A 100 4.65 3.05 -18.74
N ASP A 101 3.64 3.13 -17.88
CA ASP A 101 3.74 3.85 -16.61
C ASP A 101 4.73 3.14 -15.67
N VAL A 102 4.72 1.80 -15.60
CA VAL A 102 5.70 1.00 -14.83
C VAL A 102 7.11 1.17 -15.39
N GLU A 103 7.29 1.18 -16.71
CA GLU A 103 8.60 1.39 -17.33
C GLU A 103 9.16 2.79 -17.03
N GLN A 104 8.31 3.82 -17.03
CA GLN A 104 8.71 5.17 -16.69
C GLN A 104 9.17 5.28 -15.24
N ASP A 105 8.44 4.65 -14.32
CA ASP A 105 8.81 4.60 -12.91
C ASP A 105 10.13 3.85 -12.69
N ASN A 106 10.30 2.69 -13.35
CA ASN A 106 11.55 1.93 -13.30
C ASN A 106 12.74 2.74 -13.82
N ARG A 107 12.59 3.47 -14.94
CA ARG A 107 13.66 4.33 -15.47
C ARG A 107 14.09 5.37 -14.44
N ARG A 108 13.13 6.08 -13.84
CA ARG A 108 13.39 7.07 -12.78
C ARG A 108 14.07 6.44 -11.57
N MET A 109 13.58 5.29 -11.12
CA MET A 109 14.18 4.56 -10.00
C MET A 109 15.64 4.20 -10.28
N LEU A 110 15.93 3.67 -11.47
CA LEU A 110 17.29 3.28 -11.87
C LEU A 110 18.20 4.50 -12.03
N GLU A 111 17.70 5.61 -12.56
CA GLU A 111 18.42 6.89 -12.63
C GLU A 111 18.81 7.39 -11.24
N MET A 112 17.86 7.41 -10.30
CA MET A 112 18.14 7.79 -8.91
C MET A 112 19.15 6.85 -8.23
N GLN A 113 19.07 5.54 -8.50
CA GLN A 113 20.06 4.58 -7.98
C GLN A 113 21.45 4.83 -8.56
N ARG A 114 21.53 5.15 -9.85
CA ARG A 114 22.79 5.47 -10.52
C ARG A 114 23.44 6.72 -9.94
N GLU A 115 22.69 7.81 -9.78
CA GLU A 115 23.18 9.05 -9.18
C GLU A 115 23.70 8.85 -7.75
N ARG A 116 23.09 7.92 -7.00
CA ARG A 116 23.55 7.56 -5.65
C ARG A 116 24.83 6.73 -5.64
N LEU A 117 25.10 5.98 -6.70
CA LEU A 117 26.33 5.18 -6.83
C LEU A 117 27.49 5.98 -7.42
N GLU A 118 27.20 7.00 -8.24
CA GLU A 118 28.20 7.89 -8.84
C GLU A 118 28.67 8.99 -7.87
N ARG A 119 27.89 9.30 -6.81
CA ARG A 119 28.28 10.18 -5.69
C ARG A 119 29.13 9.42 -4.67
#